data_AF-A0A7S1MVN2-F1
#
_entry.id   AF-A0A7S1MVN2-F1
#
_cell.length_a   1.000
_cell.length_b   1.000
_cell.length_c   1.000
_cell.angle_alpha   90.00
_cell.angle_beta   90.00
_cell.angle_gamma   90.00
#
_symmetry.space_group_name_H-M   'P 1'
#
loop_
_entity.id
_entity.type
_entity.pdbx_description
1 polymer ?
#
loop_
_entity_poly.entity_id
_entity_poly.type
_entity_poly.pdbx_seq_one_letter_code
_entity_poly.pdbx_strand_id
1 'polypeptide(L)'
;VVEVVGGLCGASPDVILELRKAGGVSALTSMVQGSWPEGTLALRDAAVRLLGLCARDPHHGSSILSDIQRCLPAALAIRFAENEESVLSALEQDHATPELMWNANSRREFQEAMRTASSRMC
;
A
#
# COMPACT_ATOMS: atom_id res chain seq x y z
N VAL A 1 -7.88 -14.46 5.96
CA VAL A 1 -7.05 -14.60 4.73
C VAL A 1 -5.82 -13.71 4.79
N VAL A 2 -5.93 -12.38 4.92
CA VAL A 2 -4.77 -11.48 4.97
C VAL A 2 -3.79 -11.82 6.11
N GLU A 3 -4.29 -12.16 7.30
CA GLU A 3 -3.45 -12.61 8.43
C GLU A 3 -2.65 -13.89 8.13
N VAL A 4 -3.25 -14.85 7.42
CA VAL A 4 -2.58 -16.11 7.01
C VAL A 4 -1.50 -15.80 5.98
N VAL A 5 -1.79 -14.93 5.01
CA VAL A 5 -0.80 -14.47 4.03
C VAL A 5 0.35 -13.73 4.73
N GLY A 6 0.06 -12.91 5.75
CA GLY A 6 1.08 -12.28 6.59
C GLY A 6 2.01 -13.27 7.27
N GLY A 7 1.45 -14.33 7.87
CA GLY A 7 2.25 -15.41 8.45
C GLY A 7 3.16 -16.10 7.43
N LEU A 8 2.67 -16.33 6.21
CA LEU A 8 3.46 -16.95 5.14
C LEU A 8 4.54 -16.03 4.58
N CYS A 9 4.25 -14.76 4.36
CA CYS A 9 5.23 -13.75 3.92
C CYS A 9 6.36 -13.57 4.94
N GLY A 10 6.05 -13.65 6.25
CA GLY A 10 7.07 -13.59 7.29
C GLY A 10 7.95 -14.86 7.39
N ALA A 11 7.47 -15.97 6.84
CA ALA A 11 8.17 -17.26 6.89
C ALA A 11 8.98 -17.58 5.63
N SER A 12 8.65 -16.98 4.49
CA SER A 12 9.29 -17.30 3.20
C SER A 12 9.35 -16.08 2.26
N PRO A 13 10.56 -15.63 1.86
CA PRO A 13 10.74 -14.59 0.85
C PRO A 13 10.10 -14.95 -0.50
N ASP A 14 10.05 -16.23 -0.87
CA ASP A 14 9.46 -16.69 -2.13
C ASP A 14 7.96 -16.35 -2.20
N VAL A 15 7.25 -16.38 -1.06
CA VAL A 15 5.84 -15.98 -1.00
C VAL A 15 5.68 -14.49 -1.32
N ILE A 16 6.61 -13.64 -0.88
CA ILE A 16 6.62 -12.21 -1.18
C ILE A 16 6.86 -12.01 -2.68
N LEU A 17 7.78 -12.78 -3.28
CA LEU A 17 8.03 -12.75 -4.71
C LEU A 17 6.79 -13.15 -5.53
N GLU A 18 6.10 -14.22 -5.14
CA GLU A 18 4.88 -14.66 -5.83
C GLU A 18 3.73 -13.67 -5.64
N LEU A 19 3.56 -13.11 -4.43
CA LEU A 19 2.62 -12.02 -4.18
C LEU A 19 2.86 -10.85 -5.14
N ARG A 20 4.13 -10.48 -5.33
CA ARG A 20 4.54 -9.41 -6.25
C ARG A 20 4.21 -9.75 -7.71
N LYS A 21 4.60 -10.93 -8.17
CA LYS A 21 4.34 -11.40 -9.55
C LYS A 21 2.85 -11.45 -9.88
N ALA A 22 2.03 -11.84 -8.90
CA ALA A 22 0.58 -11.89 -9.03
C ALA A 22 -0.10 -10.50 -9.03
N GLY A 23 0.65 -9.40 -8.92
CA GLY A 23 0.10 -8.05 -8.79
C GLY A 23 -0.51 -7.77 -7.40
N GLY A 24 -0.19 -8.60 -6.40
CA GLY A 24 -0.73 -8.46 -5.05
C GLY A 24 -0.33 -7.16 -4.37
N VAL A 25 0.87 -6.62 -4.66
CA VAL A 25 1.32 -5.35 -4.07
C VAL A 25 0.42 -4.19 -4.50
N SER A 26 0.13 -4.04 -5.79
CA SER A 26 -0.75 -2.97 -6.28
C SER A 26 -2.19 -3.15 -5.81
N ALA A 27 -2.68 -4.38 -5.74
CA ALA A 27 -3.99 -4.70 -5.18
C ALA A 27 -4.08 -4.28 -3.69
N LEU A 28 -3.09 -4.65 -2.88
CA LEU A 28 -3.00 -4.25 -1.48
C LEU A 28 -2.86 -2.73 -1.32
N THR A 29 -2.04 -2.05 -2.14
CA THR A 29 -1.92 -0.59 -2.07
C THR A 29 -3.25 0.10 -2.42
N SER A 30 -3.99 -0.45 -3.39
CA SER A 30 -5.34 0.05 -3.74
C SER A 30 -6.33 -0.15 -2.59
N MET A 31 -6.25 -1.27 -1.87
CA MET A 31 -7.03 -1.49 -0.65
C MET A 31 -6.74 -0.40 0.39
N VAL A 32 -5.48 -0.05 0.63
CA VAL A 32 -5.12 0.99 1.62
C VAL A 32 -5.77 2.35 1.32
N GLN A 33 -5.98 2.69 0.05
CA GLN A 33 -6.50 3.99 -0.41
C GLN A 33 -8.01 4.04 -0.65
N GLY A 34 -8.67 2.88 -0.70
CA GLY A 34 -10.08 2.77 -1.06
C GLY A 34 -11.04 3.42 -0.06
N SER A 35 -12.25 3.76 -0.53
CA SER A 35 -13.38 4.03 0.36
C SER A 35 -13.91 2.70 0.89
N TRP A 36 -13.88 2.53 2.20
CA TRP A 36 -14.26 1.29 2.86
C TRP A 36 -15.67 1.40 3.44
N PRO A 37 -16.55 0.41 3.17
CA PRO A 37 -17.80 0.27 3.92
C PRO A 37 -17.54 0.12 5.43
N GLU A 38 -18.50 0.56 6.22
CA GLU A 38 -18.48 0.35 7.67
C GLU A 38 -18.32 -1.15 7.97
N GLY A 39 -17.37 -1.50 8.85
CA GLY A 39 -17.05 -2.90 9.19
C GLY A 39 -15.89 -3.55 8.41
N THR A 40 -15.32 -2.89 7.38
CA THR A 40 -14.18 -3.41 6.60
C THR A 40 -12.83 -2.76 6.92
N LEU A 41 -12.79 -1.84 7.88
CA LEU A 41 -11.56 -1.13 8.28
C LEU A 41 -10.43 -2.07 8.72
N ALA A 42 -10.77 -3.23 9.31
CA ALA A 42 -9.80 -4.25 9.67
C ALA A 42 -9.04 -4.84 8.46
N LEU A 43 -9.67 -4.90 7.28
CA LEU A 43 -9.00 -5.35 6.05
C LEU A 43 -8.02 -4.30 5.54
N ARG A 44 -8.34 -3.02 5.69
CA ARG A 44 -7.45 -1.90 5.35
C ARG A 44 -6.20 -1.93 6.23
N ASP A 45 -6.38 -2.09 7.53
CA ASP A 45 -5.28 -2.20 8.50
C ASP A 45 -4.40 -3.42 8.21
N ALA A 46 -5.02 -4.58 7.97
CA ALA A 46 -4.29 -5.80 7.62
C ALA A 46 -3.49 -5.64 6.31
N ALA A 47 -4.01 -4.91 5.32
CA ALA A 47 -3.28 -4.63 4.08
C ALA A 47 -2.05 -3.74 4.34
N VAL A 48 -2.17 -2.73 5.21
CA VAL A 48 -1.03 -1.89 5.63
C VAL A 48 0.03 -2.73 6.33
N ARG A 49 -0.37 -3.55 7.31
CA ARG A 49 0.55 -4.43 8.05
C ARG A 49 1.27 -5.42 7.13
N LEU A 50 0.55 -6.03 6.17
CA LEU A 50 1.13 -6.94 5.20
C LEU A 50 2.13 -6.22 4.27
N LEU A 51 1.79 -5.04 3.76
CA LEU A 51 2.71 -4.25 2.94
C LEU A 51 3.94 -3.82 3.72
N GLY A 52 3.80 -3.43 5.00
CA GLY A 52 4.93 -3.08 5.85
C GLY A 52 5.86 -4.25 6.13
N LEU A 53 5.29 -5.43 6.41
CA LEU A 53 6.03 -6.68 6.52
C LEU A 53 6.84 -6.96 5.25
N CYS A 54 6.21 -6.91 4.07
CA CYS A 54 6.87 -7.15 2.80
C CYS A 54 7.92 -6.08 2.46
N ALA A 55 7.67 -4.81 2.80
CA ALA A 55 8.59 -3.70 2.54
C ALA A 55 9.88 -3.78 3.38
N ARG A 56 9.83 -4.44 4.54
CA ARG A 56 11.00 -4.70 5.39
C ARG A 56 11.75 -5.99 5.05
N ASP A 57 11.28 -6.77 4.08
CA ASP A 57 11.98 -7.99 3.69
C ASP A 57 13.38 -7.68 3.12
N PRO A 58 14.45 -8.36 3.59
CA PRO A 58 15.81 -8.09 3.13
C PRO A 58 16.07 -8.37 1.64
N HIS A 59 15.28 -9.25 1.01
CA HIS A 59 15.52 -9.71 -0.35
C HIS A 59 14.69 -8.93 -1.37
N HIS A 60 13.45 -8.59 -1.02
CA HIS A 60 12.44 -8.04 -1.91
C HIS A 60 11.92 -6.68 -1.48
N GLY A 61 12.23 -6.20 -0.27
CA GLY A 61 11.68 -4.96 0.30
C GLY A 61 11.87 -3.73 -0.60
N SER A 62 13.03 -3.56 -1.22
CA SER A 62 13.30 -2.46 -2.18
C SER A 62 12.40 -2.53 -3.42
N SER A 63 12.14 -3.74 -3.93
CA SER A 63 11.23 -3.96 -5.06
C SER A 63 9.78 -3.73 -4.68
N ILE A 64 9.39 -4.14 -3.45
CA ILE A 64 8.06 -3.87 -2.89
C ILE A 64 7.84 -2.37 -2.75
N LEU A 65 8.78 -1.63 -2.15
CA LEU A 65 8.70 -0.18 -2.04
C LEU A 65 8.61 0.50 -3.41
N SER A 66 9.39 0.04 -4.39
CA SER A 66 9.32 0.57 -5.76
C SER A 66 7.94 0.37 -6.38
N ASP A 67 7.30 -0.78 -6.14
CA ASP A 67 5.94 -1.04 -6.63
C ASP A 67 4.88 -0.21 -5.90
N ILE A 68 5.02 -0.01 -4.58
CA ILE A 68 4.16 0.90 -3.81
C ILE A 68 4.30 2.34 -4.32
N GLN A 69 5.52 2.79 -4.63
CA GLN A 69 5.81 4.12 -5.18
C GLN A 69 5.18 4.37 -6.57
N ARG A 70 4.85 3.32 -7.32
CA ARG A 70 4.06 3.46 -8.56
C ARG A 70 2.61 3.84 -8.28
N CYS A 71 2.14 3.60 -7.07
CA CYS A 71 0.77 3.84 -6.62
C CYS A 71 0.68 4.94 -5.56
N LEU A 72 1.80 5.48 -5.05
CA LEU A 72 1.80 6.46 -3.96
C LEU A 72 2.98 7.41 -4.10
N PRO A 73 2.84 8.68 -3.63
CA PRO A 73 3.99 9.55 -3.44
C PRO A 73 5.08 8.88 -2.62
N ALA A 74 6.35 9.07 -3.01
CA ALA A 74 7.49 8.39 -2.40
C ALA A 74 7.58 8.60 -0.88
N ALA A 75 7.28 9.80 -0.40
CA ALA A 75 7.27 10.16 1.02
C ALA A 75 6.20 9.43 1.84
N LEU A 76 5.15 8.91 1.19
CA LEU A 76 4.13 8.06 1.83
C LEU A 76 4.49 6.58 1.70
N ALA A 77 5.03 6.18 0.54
CA ALA A 77 5.45 4.80 0.29
C ALA A 77 6.57 4.33 1.25
N ILE A 78 7.55 5.19 1.56
CA ILE A 78 8.65 4.82 2.46
C ILE A 78 8.18 4.49 3.88
N ARG A 79 7.06 5.08 4.32
CA ARG A 79 6.49 4.86 5.65
C ARG A 79 6.08 3.41 5.88
N PHE A 80 5.77 2.64 4.83
CA PHE A 80 5.50 1.21 4.98
C PHE A 80 6.71 0.46 5.56
N ALA A 81 7.94 0.83 5.18
CA ALA A 81 9.14 0.21 5.72
C ALA A 81 9.55 0.79 7.08
N GLU A 82 9.34 2.09 7.30
CA GLU A 82 9.79 2.79 8.51
C GLU A 82 8.83 2.66 9.71
N ASN A 83 7.54 2.85 9.47
CA ASN A 83 6.48 2.82 10.48
C ASN A 83 5.11 2.69 9.81
N GLU A 84 4.70 1.44 9.55
CA GLU A 84 3.45 1.13 8.87
C GLU A 84 2.21 1.60 9.65
N GLU A 85 2.27 1.65 10.98
CA GLU A 85 1.16 2.12 11.82
C GLU A 85 0.81 3.58 11.53
N SER A 86 1.80 4.37 11.10
CA SER A 86 1.61 5.79 10.74
C SER A 86 0.97 5.99 9.36
N VAL A 87 0.93 4.96 8.51
CA VAL A 87 0.55 5.09 7.09
C VAL A 87 -0.88 5.58 6.91
N LEU A 88 -1.85 5.00 7.64
CA LEU A 88 -3.25 5.38 7.50
C LEU A 88 -3.48 6.84 7.90
N SER A 89 -2.91 7.25 9.04
CA SER A 89 -2.96 8.63 9.52
C SER A 89 -2.30 9.59 8.53
N ALA A 90 -1.12 9.25 8.01
CA ALA A 90 -0.41 10.06 7.02
C ALA A 90 -1.20 10.20 5.70
N LEU A 91 -1.91 9.15 5.27
CA LEU A 91 -2.75 9.20 4.08
C LEU A 91 -4.00 10.07 4.26
N GLU A 92 -4.49 10.23 5.48
CA GLU A 92 -5.71 11.00 5.77
C GLU A 92 -5.42 12.49 6.04
N GLN A 93 -4.20 12.79 6.47
CA GLN A 93 -3.73 14.16 6.72
C GLN A 93 -3.38 14.90 5.44
N ASP A 94 -3.54 16.22 5.47
CA ASP A 94 -3.06 17.11 4.42
C ASP A 94 -1.58 17.45 4.69
N HIS A 95 -0.74 17.27 3.68
CA HIS A 95 0.65 17.66 3.62
C HIS A 95 0.81 18.67 2.48
N ALA A 96 1.29 19.86 2.82
CA ALA A 96 1.59 20.92 1.87
C ALA A 96 3.04 21.36 2.04
N THR A 97 3.96 20.41 1.91
CA THR A 97 5.40 20.70 1.87
C THR A 97 5.87 20.70 0.42
N PRO A 98 6.98 21.38 0.09
CA PRO A 98 7.55 21.35 -1.26
C PRO A 98 7.82 19.93 -1.79
N GLU A 99 8.07 18.98 -0.89
CA GLU A 99 8.39 17.59 -1.20
C GLU A 99 7.15 16.69 -1.29
N LEU A 100 6.02 17.08 -0.69
CA LEU A 100 4.78 16.32 -0.67
C LEU A 100 3.55 17.24 -0.72
N MET A 101 2.91 17.30 -1.89
CA MET A 101 1.59 17.92 -2.08
C MET A 101 0.50 16.86 -2.02
N TRP A 102 0.11 16.48 -0.80
CA TRP A 102 -0.92 15.47 -0.54
C TRP A 102 -2.07 16.11 0.24
N ASN A 103 -3.18 16.41 -0.42
CA ASN A 103 -4.34 17.04 0.22
C ASN A 103 -5.63 16.43 -0.30
N ALA A 104 -6.78 16.91 0.17
CA ALA A 104 -8.08 16.41 -0.26
C ALA A 104 -8.27 16.38 -1.78
N ASN A 105 -7.74 17.37 -2.52
CA ASN A 105 -7.85 17.40 -3.98
C ASN A 105 -6.94 16.36 -4.64
N SER A 106 -5.65 16.31 -4.27
CA SER A 106 -4.73 15.33 -4.88
C SER A 106 -5.09 13.90 -4.51
N ARG A 107 -5.64 13.65 -3.31
CA ARG A 107 -6.23 12.36 -2.92
C ARG A 107 -7.37 11.94 -3.82
N ARG A 108 -8.29 12.85 -4.13
CA ARG A 108 -9.44 12.59 -5.01
C ARG A 108 -8.99 12.27 -6.44
N GLU A 109 -8.14 13.13 -7.01
CA GLU A 109 -7.58 12.92 -8.36
C GLU A 109 -6.85 11.57 -8.45
N PHE A 110 -6.07 11.26 -7.42
CA PHE A 110 -5.36 10.00 -7.32
C PHE A 110 -6.33 8.79 -7.29
N GLN A 111 -7.39 8.84 -6.48
CA GLN A 111 -8.41 7.77 -6.42
C GLN A 111 -9.14 7.59 -7.77
N GLU A 112 -9.43 8.67 -8.49
CA GLU A 112 -10.02 8.62 -9.83
C GLU A 112 -9.08 7.98 -10.85
N ALA A 113 -7.79 8.33 -10.81
CA ALA A 113 -6.77 7.72 -11.65
C ALA A 113 -6.66 6.21 -11.40
N MET A 114 -6.65 5.77 -10.14
CA MET A 114 -6.60 4.35 -9.78
C MET A 114 -7.83 3.58 -10.23
N ARG A 115 -9.04 4.15 -10.10
CA ARG A 115 -10.27 3.53 -10.62
C ARG A 115 -10.19 3.34 -12.13
N THR A 116 -9.68 4.33 -12.85
CA THR A 116 -9.50 4.29 -14.31
C THR A 116 -8.43 3.29 -14.72
N ALA A 117 -7.34 3.16 -13.95
CA ALA A 117 -6.31 2.17 -14.21
C ALA A 117 -6.85 0.74 -13.97
N SER A 118 -7.59 0.55 -12.89
CA SER A 118 -8.17 -0.75 -12.53
C SER A 118 -9.25 -1.21 -13.53
N SER A 119 -10.01 -0.30 -14.13
CA SER A 119 -11.01 -0.67 -15.15
C SER A 119 -10.42 -1.07 -16.50
N ARG A 120 -9.16 -0.69 -16.77
CA ARG A 120 -8.43 -1.07 -18.01
C ARG A 120 -7.71 -2.41 -17.87
N MET A 121 -7.61 -2.95 -16.66
CA MET A 121 -6.94 -4.21 -16.37
C MET A 121 -7.91 -5.41 -16.33
N CYS A 122 -9.21 -5.18 -16.49
CA CYS A 122 -10.26 -6.20 -16.59
C CYS A 122 -10.72 -6.41 -18.03
#